data_AF-A0AA51EDK6-F1
#
_entry.id   AF-A0AA51EDK6-F1
#
_cell.length_a   1.000
_cell.length_b   1.000
_cell.length_c   1.000
_cell.angle_alpha   90.00
_cell.angle_beta   90.00
_cell.angle_gamma   90.00
#
_symmetry.space_group_name_H-M   'P 1'
#
loop_
_entity.id
_entity.type
_entity.pdbx_description
1 polymer ?
#
loop_
_entity_poly.entity_id
_entity_poly.type
_entity_poly.pdbx_seq_one_letter_code
_entity_poly.pdbx_strand_id
1 'polypeptide(L)'
;IVYGVTCMCTLTGQPMQTDRVLMFTSINILTALVAQSLGLLIGAGMKVETGVYLGPVTTIPIILFSGFFVNFDAIPGYLRWLTYISYVRYGFEGAMLSVYGF
;
A
#
# COMPACT_ATOMS: atom_id res chain seq x y z
N ILE A 1 2.03 -8.66 -10.92
CA ILE A 1 0.92 -8.47 -9.95
C ILE A 1 -0.12 -9.58 -10.11
N VAL A 2 -0.81 -9.71 -11.25
CA VAL A 2 -1.89 -10.71 -11.47
C VAL A 2 -1.51 -12.14 -11.07
N TYR A 3 -0.46 -12.73 -11.66
CA TYR A 3 0.01 -14.07 -11.30
C TYR A 3 0.37 -14.21 -9.81
N GLY A 4 0.94 -13.16 -9.22
CA GLY A 4 1.27 -13.13 -7.80
C GLY A 4 0.02 -13.22 -6.93
N VAL A 5 -1.03 -12.46 -7.25
CA VAL A 5 -2.33 -12.52 -6.57
C VAL A 5 -2.93 -13.92 -6.69
N THR A 6 -2.95 -14.50 -7.89
CA THR A 6 -3.48 -15.85 -8.12
C THR A 6 -2.75 -16.88 -7.27
N CYS A 7 -1.42 -16.85 -7.23
CA CYS A 7 -0.63 -17.74 -6.38
C CYS A 7 -0.97 -17.55 -4.89
N MET A 8 -1.06 -16.32 -4.40
CA MET A 8 -1.40 -16.05 -3.00
C MET A 8 -2.80 -16.56 -2.64
N CYS A 9 -3.81 -16.36 -3.50
CA CYS A 9 -5.15 -16.90 -3.29
C CYS A 9 -5.14 -18.43 -3.21
N THR A 10 -4.36 -19.11 -4.07
CA THR A 10 -4.21 -20.58 -3.99
C THR A 10 -3.50 -21.06 -2.74
N LEU A 11 -2.45 -20.36 -2.30
CA LEU A 11 -1.68 -20.72 -1.11
C LEU A 11 -2.47 -20.48 0.19
N THR A 12 -3.32 -19.46 0.21
CA THR A 12 -4.14 -19.08 1.38
C THR A 12 -5.50 -19.79 1.40
N GLY A 13 -5.80 -20.60 0.38
CA GLY A 13 -7.07 -21.34 0.27
C GLY A 13 -8.30 -20.45 0.02
N GLN A 14 -8.12 -19.24 -0.53
CA GLN A 14 -9.22 -18.32 -0.80
C GLN A 14 -9.96 -18.70 -2.09
N PRO A 15 -11.31 -18.60 -2.14
CA PRO A 15 -12.08 -18.95 -3.32
C PRO A 15 -11.74 -18.03 -4.50
N MET A 16 -11.40 -18.63 -5.64
CA MET A 16 -11.00 -17.93 -6.86
C MET A 16 -12.22 -17.38 -7.62
N GLN A 17 -12.95 -16.48 -6.99
CA GLN A 17 -14.01 -15.73 -7.68
C GLN A 17 -13.36 -14.60 -8.47
N THR A 18 -13.58 -14.58 -9.79
CA THR A 18 -12.96 -13.62 -10.71
C THR A 18 -13.21 -12.18 -10.28
N ASP A 19 -14.41 -11.87 -9.78
CA ASP A 19 -14.75 -10.52 -9.32
C ASP A 19 -13.88 -10.06 -8.14
N ARG A 20 -13.68 -10.92 -7.14
CA ARG A 20 -12.84 -10.63 -5.95
C ARG A 20 -11.38 -10.45 -6.34
N VAL A 21 -10.86 -11.36 -7.17
CA VAL A 21 -9.48 -11.31 -7.66
C VAL A 21 -9.25 -10.04 -8.49
N LEU A 22 -10.22 -9.65 -9.31
CA LEU A 22 -10.14 -8.44 -10.13
C LEU A 22 -10.14 -7.16 -9.29
N MET A 23 -11.00 -7.08 -8.26
CA MET A 23 -11.00 -5.96 -7.31
C MET A 23 -9.70 -5.87 -6.52
N PHE A 24 -9.18 -7.00 -5.99
CA PHE A 24 -7.91 -7.01 -5.27
C PHE A 24 -6.73 -6.63 -6.18
N THR A 25 -6.72 -7.15 -7.40
CA THR A 25 -5.68 -6.87 -8.39
C THR A 25 -5.67 -5.41 -8.82
N SER A 26 -6.83 -4.78 -9.03
CA SER A 26 -6.92 -3.37 -9.43
C SER A 26 -6.40 -2.43 -8.34
N ILE A 27 -6.75 -2.68 -7.07
CA ILE A 27 -6.25 -1.94 -5.91
C ILE A 27 -4.73 -2.06 -5.81
N ASN A 28 -4.18 -3.27 -6.00
CA ASN A 28 -2.73 -3.49 -5.95
C ASN A 28 -2.00 -2.79 -7.12
N ILE A 29 -2.57 -2.77 -8.32
CA ILE A 29 -2.02 -2.03 -9.47
C ILE A 29 -1.98 -0.52 -9.18
N LEU A 30 -3.08 0.05 -8.69
CA LEU A 30 -3.15 1.47 -8.34
C LEU A 30 -2.11 1.84 -7.26
N THR A 31 -2.01 1.02 -6.22
CA THR A 31 -1.03 1.20 -5.12
C THR A 31 0.40 1.13 -5.65
N ALA A 32 0.70 0.17 -6.54
CA ALA A 32 2.01 0.02 -7.15
C ALA A 32 2.39 1.21 -8.05
N LEU A 33 1.45 1.75 -8.82
CA LEU A 33 1.68 2.93 -9.67
C LEU A 33 2.02 4.18 -8.87
N VAL A 34 1.34 4.40 -7.74
CA VAL A 34 1.64 5.51 -6.83
C VAL A 34 3.02 5.33 -6.18
N ALA A 35 3.33 4.12 -5.71
CA ALA A 35 4.63 3.81 -5.13
C ALA A 35 5.78 3.99 -6.13
N GLN A 36 5.59 3.55 -7.39
CA GLN A 36 6.57 3.75 -8.46
C GLN A 36 6.76 5.23 -8.79
N SER A 37 5.69 6.01 -8.83
CA SER A 37 5.77 7.46 -9.09
C SER A 37 6.59 8.18 -8.01
N LEU A 38 6.42 7.81 -6.73
CA LEU A 38 7.23 8.31 -5.63
C LEU A 38 8.70 7.85 -5.73
N GLY A 39 8.94 6.59 -6.08
CA GLY A 39 10.28 6.06 -6.32
C GLY A 39 11.02 6.79 -7.45
N LEU A 40 10.31 7.07 -8.55
CA LEU A 40 10.84 7.85 -9.68
C LEU A 40 11.10 9.31 -9.29
N LEU A 41 10.23 9.93 -8.51
CA LEU A 41 10.43 11.29 -7.99
C LEU A 41 11.70 11.39 -7.14
N ILE A 42 11.90 10.45 -6.21
CA ILE A 42 13.09 10.39 -5.36
C ILE A 42 14.33 10.11 -6.22
N GLY A 43 14.23 9.17 -7.17
CA GLY A 43 15.33 8.81 -8.07
C GLY A 43 15.74 9.94 -9.03
N ALA A 44 14.81 10.79 -9.46
CA ALA A 44 15.08 11.93 -10.32
C ALA A 44 15.70 13.12 -9.55
N GLY A 45 15.33 13.31 -8.28
CA GLY A 45 15.76 14.44 -7.47
C GLY A 45 17.06 14.25 -6.69
N MET A 46 17.52 13.00 -6.50
CA MET A 46 18.57 12.67 -5.54
C MET A 46 19.78 11.98 -6.19
N LYS A 47 20.96 12.10 -5.55
CA LYS A 47 22.14 11.28 -5.88
C LYS A 47 21.92 9.84 -5.42
N VAL A 48 22.53 8.87 -6.10
CA VAL A 48 22.32 7.43 -5.88
C VAL A 48 22.52 7.03 -4.42
N GLU A 49 23.58 7.49 -3.75
CA GLU A 49 23.83 7.18 -2.34
C GLU A 49 22.67 7.67 -1.44
N THR A 50 22.25 8.93 -1.56
CA THR A 50 21.16 9.49 -0.75
C THR A 50 19.81 8.89 -1.10
N GLY A 51 19.57 8.54 -2.36
CA GLY A 51 18.33 7.92 -2.83
C GLY A 51 18.08 6.55 -2.20
N VAL A 52 19.14 5.75 -2.02
CA VAL A 52 19.05 4.43 -1.37
C VAL A 52 18.67 4.56 0.11
N TYR A 53 19.17 5.59 0.81
CA TYR A 53 18.77 5.86 2.21
C TYR A 53 17.36 6.43 2.33
N LEU A 54 16.90 7.20 1.34
CA LEU A 54 15.56 7.79 1.34
C LEU A 54 14.44 6.76 1.18
N GLY A 55 14.70 5.62 0.55
CA GLY A 55 13.72 4.53 0.41
C GLY A 55 13.11 4.09 1.75
N PRO A 56 13.90 3.54 2.69
CA PRO A 56 13.39 3.14 4.00
C PRO A 56 12.89 4.33 4.82
N VAL A 57 13.57 5.49 4.77
CA VAL A 57 13.17 6.70 5.52
C VAL A 57 11.77 7.19 5.14
N THR A 58 11.39 7.08 3.86
CA THR A 58 10.05 7.44 3.39
C THR A 58 9.04 6.29 3.57
N THR A 59 9.47 5.04 3.42
CA THR A 59 8.59 3.87 3.54
C THR A 59 8.10 3.64 4.97
N ILE A 60 8.98 3.80 5.96
CA ILE A 60 8.65 3.60 7.38
C ILE A 60 7.44 4.43 7.83
N PRO A 61 7.41 5.77 7.68
CA PRO A 61 6.28 6.58 8.10
C PRO A 61 5.01 6.26 7.30
N ILE A 62 5.11 5.99 6.00
CA ILE A 62 3.95 5.64 5.16
C ILE A 62 3.26 4.38 5.68
N ILE A 63 4.03 3.37 6.09
CA ILE A 63 3.53 2.13 6.67
C ILE A 63 3.00 2.35 8.09
N LEU A 64 3.68 3.14 8.91
CA LEU A 64 3.31 3.40 10.30
C LEU A 64 1.93 4.08 10.40
N PHE A 65 1.63 4.95 9.43
CA PHE A 65 0.34 5.63 9.29
C PHE A 65 -0.67 4.91 8.37
N SER A 66 -0.42 3.65 7.97
CA SER A 66 -1.36 2.90 7.11
C SER A 66 -2.62 2.42 7.84
N GLY A 67 -2.66 2.52 9.17
CA GLY A 67 -3.73 2.00 10.01
C GLY A 67 -3.52 0.56 10.50
N PHE A 68 -2.43 -0.11 10.09
CA PHE A 68 -2.08 -1.44 10.59
C PHE A 68 -1.30 -1.40 11.91
N PHE A 69 -0.31 -0.51 12.04
CA PHE A 69 0.58 -0.45 13.22
C PHE A 69 0.12 0.54 14.30
N VAL A 70 -0.56 1.63 13.91
CA VAL A 70 -1.05 2.65 14.84
C VAL A 70 -2.54 2.87 14.60
N ASN A 71 -3.34 2.70 15.66
CA ASN A 71 -4.76 3.01 15.63
C ASN A 71 -4.99 4.51 15.45
N PHE A 72 -5.97 4.88 14.62
CA PHE A 72 -6.27 6.28 14.28
C PHE A 72 -6.59 7.14 15.50
N ASP A 73 -7.15 6.55 16.57
CA ASP A 73 -7.47 7.24 17.82
C ASP A 73 -6.25 7.57 18.69
N ALA A 74 -5.13 6.86 18.49
CA ALA A 74 -3.88 7.13 19.20
C ALA A 74 -3.03 8.21 18.51
N ILE A 75 -3.43 8.70 17.33
CA ILE A 75 -2.67 9.66 16.54
C ILE A 75 -3.02 11.08 16.99
N PRO A 76 -2.05 11.86 17.49
CA PRO A 76 -2.32 13.22 17.92
C PRO A 76 -2.72 14.09 16.72
N GLY A 77 -3.65 15.04 16.92
CA GLY A 77 -4.35 15.75 15.84
C GLY A 77 -3.44 16.43 14.80
N TYR A 78 -2.23 16.84 15.20
CA TYR A 78 -1.24 17.45 14.31
C TYR A 78 -0.61 16.47 13.30
N LEU A 79 -0.66 15.16 13.51
CA LEU A 79 -0.17 14.13 12.58
C LEU A 79 -1.29 13.52 11.72
N ARG A 80 -2.55 13.87 11.97
CA ARG A 80 -3.71 13.23 11.33
C ARG A 80 -3.72 13.44 9.81
N TRP A 81 -3.23 14.59 9.31
CA TRP A 81 -3.14 14.87 7.87
C TRP A 81 -2.27 13.85 7.12
N LEU A 82 -1.22 13.33 7.76
CA LEU A 82 -0.29 12.37 7.15
C LEU A 82 -0.97 11.03 6.86
N THR A 83 -1.98 10.66 7.67
CA THR A 83 -2.80 9.46 7.45
C THR A 83 -3.72 9.56 6.22
N TYR A 84 -4.06 10.77 5.77
CA TYR A 84 -4.85 10.98 4.56
C TYR A 84 -3.98 11.00 3.29
N ILE A 85 -2.66 11.22 3.44
CA ILE A 85 -1.70 11.20 2.33
C ILE A 85 -1.17 9.78 2.06
N SER A 86 -1.21 8.89 3.05
CA SER A 86 -0.71 7.52 2.89
C SER A 86 -1.58 6.71 1.91
N TYR A 87 -1.05 6.47 0.71
CA TYR A 87 -1.67 5.57 -0.27
C TYR A 87 -1.74 4.12 0.22
N VAL A 88 -0.87 3.71 1.15
CA VAL A 88 -0.87 2.37 1.75
C VAL A 88 -2.10 2.15 2.63
N ARG A 89 -2.61 3.20 3.29
CA ARG A 89 -3.88 3.13 4.02
C ARG A 89 -5.03 2.72 3.11
N TYR A 90 -5.20 3.45 2.01
CA TYR A 90 -6.27 3.19 1.04
C TYR A 90 -6.10 1.83 0.35
N GLY A 91 -4.85 1.44 0.07
CA GLY A 91 -4.54 0.10 -0.45
C GLY A 91 -4.92 -1.01 0.51
N PHE A 92 -4.65 -0.85 1.81
CA PHE A 92 -4.98 -1.83 2.85
C PHE A 92 -6.49 -1.93 3.11
N GLU A 93 -7.17 -0.79 3.27
CA GLU A 93 -8.62 -0.72 3.43
C GLU A 93 -9.35 -1.30 2.22
N GLY A 94 -8.92 -0.94 1.00
CA GLY A 94 -9.45 -1.50 -0.24
C GLY A 94 -9.19 -3.01 -0.36
N ALA A 95 -8.00 -3.48 0.00
CA ALA A 95 -7.68 -4.90 0.01
C ALA A 95 -8.58 -5.69 0.97
N MET A 96 -8.78 -5.18 2.19
CA MET A 96 -9.71 -5.80 3.16
C MET A 96 -11.14 -5.83 2.62
N LEU A 97 -11.62 -4.75 2.01
CA LEU A 97 -12.94 -4.71 1.39
C LEU A 97 -13.07 -5.68 0.21
N SER A 98 -12.02 -5.88 -0.60
CA SER A 98 -12.09 -6.84 -1.73
C SER A 98 -12.09 -8.31 -1.29
N VAL A 99 -11.57 -8.60 -0.11
CA VAL A 99 -11.49 -9.97 0.44
C VAL A 99 -12.71 -10.29 1.30
N TYR A 100 -13.10 -9.36 2.19
CA TYR A 100 -14.15 -9.56 3.19
C TYR A 100 -15.45 -8.79 2.89
N GLY A 101 -15.40 -7.78 2.01
CA GLY A 101 -16.58 -7.08 1.54
C GLY A 101 -17.20 -7.87 0.39
N PHE A 102 -18.43 -8.32 0.62
CA PHE A 102 -19.20 -9.29 -0.17
C PHE A 102 -18.78 -10.74 0.00
#